data_AF-A0A1Q3PIG7-F1
#
_entry.id   AF-A0A1Q3PIG7-F1
#
_cell.length_a   1.000
_cell.length_b   1.000
_cell.length_c   1.000
_cell.angle_alpha   90.00
_cell.angle_beta   90.00
_cell.angle_gamma   90.00
#
_symmetry.space_group_name_H-M   'P 1'
#
loop_
_entity.id
_entity.type
_entity.pdbx_description
1 polymer ?
#
loop_
_entity_poly.entity_id
_entity_poly.type
_entity_poly.pdbx_seq_one_letter_code
_entity_poly.pdbx_strand_id
1 'polypeptide(L)'
;MNERFSASGLMNPFFPDEVSFGEKGVTFKVRKLFKSNDNFVFYSDISGVEIESGVFFSTIRIIPRMRPEIIINNFTKGDAKKVKELILEKVQG
;
A
#
# COMPACT_ATOMS: atom_id res chain seq x y z
N MET A 1 -1.13 -16.41 5.56
CA MET A 1 -1.59 -15.31 6.44
C MET A 1 -2.09 -14.19 5.54
N ASN A 2 -3.33 -13.74 5.72
CA ASN A 2 -3.92 -12.64 4.94
C ASN A 2 -3.83 -11.36 5.77
N GLU A 3 -2.66 -10.73 5.80
CA GLU A 3 -2.48 -9.46 6.50
C GLU A 3 -3.12 -8.33 5.68
N ARG A 4 -3.86 -7.45 6.37
CA ARG A 4 -4.59 -6.36 5.75
C ARG A 4 -4.40 -5.09 6.57
N PHE A 5 -4.05 -4.01 5.87
CA PHE A 5 -3.87 -2.69 6.43
C PHE A 5 -4.83 -1.73 5.73
N SER A 6 -5.46 -0.86 6.49
CA SER A 6 -6.38 0.15 5.96
C SER A 6 -5.87 1.53 6.32
N ALA A 7 -6.01 2.49 5.43
CA ALA A 7 -5.77 3.90 5.70
C ALA A 7 -6.66 4.36 6.87
N SER A 8 -6.19 5.38 7.60
CA SER A 8 -6.91 5.89 8.75
C SER A 8 -8.29 6.41 8.33
N GLY A 9 -9.33 5.84 8.93
CA GLY A 9 -10.71 6.29 8.75
C GLY A 9 -10.96 7.73 9.20
N LEU A 10 -10.00 8.38 9.86
CA LEU A 10 -10.08 9.78 10.26
C LEU A 10 -10.08 10.73 9.05
N MET A 11 -9.35 10.37 7.98
CA MET A 11 -9.26 11.19 6.76
C MET A 11 -10.23 10.74 5.66
N ASN A 12 -10.63 9.46 5.63
CA ASN A 12 -11.58 8.96 4.64
C ASN A 12 -12.51 7.89 5.26
N PRO A 13 -13.48 8.29 6.11
CA PRO A 13 -14.27 7.37 6.93
C PRO A 13 -15.17 6.43 6.12
N PHE A 14 -15.58 6.84 4.92
CA PHE A 14 -16.48 6.06 4.08
C PHE A 14 -15.75 5.10 3.13
N PHE A 15 -14.52 5.43 2.74
CA PHE A 15 -13.76 4.65 1.75
C PHE A 15 -12.25 4.70 2.01
N PRO A 16 -11.75 4.03 3.06
CA PRO A 16 -10.31 3.97 3.31
C PRO A 16 -9.61 3.19 2.21
N ASP A 17 -8.44 3.68 1.81
CA ASP A 17 -7.52 2.90 0.98
C ASP A 17 -7.07 1.64 1.75
N GLU A 18 -6.75 0.57 1.04
CA GLU A 18 -6.45 -0.73 1.66
C GLU A 18 -5.27 -1.42 0.98
N VAL A 19 -4.42 -2.05 1.79
CA VAL A 19 -3.36 -2.96 1.36
C VAL A 19 -3.68 -4.34 1.89
N SER A 20 -3.79 -5.33 1.00
CA SER A 20 -4.04 -6.73 1.36
C SER A 20 -2.92 -7.61 0.80
N PHE A 21 -2.27 -8.36 1.68
CA PHE A 21 -1.18 -9.28 1.34
C PHE A 21 -1.73 -10.66 1.02
N GLY A 22 -1.44 -11.14 -0.19
CA GLY A 22 -1.70 -12.51 -0.61
C GLY A 22 -0.41 -13.31 -0.74
N GLU A 23 -0.54 -14.57 -1.13
CA GLU A 23 0.61 -15.49 -1.26
C GLU A 23 1.58 -15.08 -2.38
N LYS A 24 1.04 -14.61 -3.52
CA LYS A 24 1.84 -14.30 -4.72
C LYS A 24 2.16 -12.81 -4.89
N GLY A 25 1.48 -11.95 -4.14
CA GLY A 25 1.58 -10.51 -4.32
C GLY A 25 0.69 -9.73 -3.38
N VAL A 26 0.62 -8.42 -3.63
CA VAL A 26 -0.10 -7.45 -2.82
C VAL A 26 -1.17 -6.77 -3.66
N THR A 27 -2.34 -6.60 -3.07
CA THR A 27 -3.45 -5.84 -3.65
C THR A 27 -3.56 -4.48 -2.97
N PHE A 28 -3.53 -3.42 -3.75
CA PHE A 28 -3.74 -2.04 -3.32
C PHE A 28 -5.09 -1.55 -3.83
N LYS A 29 -6.04 -1.35 -2.91
CA LYS A 29 -7.33 -0.75 -3.23
C LYS A 29 -7.27 0.73 -2.93
N VAL A 30 -7.18 1.55 -3.98
CA VAL A 30 -7.17 3.01 -3.88
C VAL A 30 -8.60 3.49 -4.12
N ARG A 31 -9.25 4.00 -3.08
CA ARG A 31 -10.66 4.42 -3.13
C ARG A 31 -10.72 5.95 -3.10
N LYS A 32 -11.01 6.54 -4.26
CA LYS A 32 -11.35 7.97 -4.38
C LYS A 32 -12.86 8.12 -4.51
N LEU A 33 -13.37 9.28 -4.09
CA LEU A 33 -14.80 9.64 -4.05
C LEU A 33 -15.57 9.33 -5.36
N PHE A 34 -14.88 9.30 -6.51
CA PHE A 34 -15.45 9.03 -7.84
C PHE A 34 -14.76 7.89 -8.61
N LYS A 35 -13.73 7.24 -8.05
CA LYS A 35 -12.98 6.18 -8.73
C LYS A 35 -12.32 5.25 -7.73
N SER A 36 -12.74 3.99 -7.72
CA SER A 36 -12.03 2.90 -7.04
C SER A 36 -11.11 2.21 -8.04
N ASN A 37 -9.84 2.01 -7.69
CA ASN A 37 -8.90 1.25 -8.50
C ASN A 37 -8.21 0.18 -7.64
N ASP A 38 -8.37 -1.08 -8.04
CA ASP A 38 -7.76 -2.24 -7.40
C ASP A 38 -6.52 -2.64 -8.21
N ASN A 39 -5.35 -2.48 -7.63
CA ASN A 39 -4.08 -2.76 -8.29
C ASN A 39 -3.43 -3.96 -7.63
N PHE A 40 -3.31 -5.07 -8.37
CA PHE A 40 -2.55 -6.23 -7.94
C PHE A 40 -1.13 -6.21 -8.51
N VAL A 41 -0.14 -6.44 -7.65
CA VAL A 41 1.28 -6.50 -8.01
C VAL A 41 1.90 -7.77 -7.42
N PHE A 42 2.55 -8.57 -8.27
CA PHE A 42 3.33 -9.72 -7.84
C PHE A 42 4.58 -9.26 -7.08
N TYR A 43 5.02 -10.01 -6.07
CA TYR A 43 6.25 -9.65 -5.34
C TYR A 43 7.48 -9.58 -6.26
N SER A 44 7.58 -10.47 -7.24
CA SER A 44 8.64 -10.47 -8.27
C SER A 44 8.74 -9.15 -9.06
N ASP A 45 7.60 -8.49 -9.22
CA ASP A 45 7.46 -7.31 -10.08
C ASP A 45 7.68 -6.01 -9.30
N ILE A 46 7.80 -6.06 -7.98
CA ILE A 46 8.10 -4.91 -7.14
C ILE A 46 9.61 -4.65 -7.20
N SER A 47 10.02 -3.49 -7.73
CA SER A 47 11.41 -3.05 -7.69
C SER A 47 11.75 -2.21 -6.47
N GLY A 48 10.76 -1.56 -5.85
CA GLY A 48 10.99 -0.72 -4.69
C GLY A 48 9.71 -0.32 -3.95
N VAL A 49 9.89 0.02 -2.67
CA VAL A 49 8.86 0.58 -1.80
C VAL A 49 9.42 1.77 -1.02
N GLU A 50 8.76 2.91 -1.16
CA GLU A 50 9.11 4.15 -0.50
C GLU A 50 8.00 4.60 0.45
N ILE A 51 8.39 5.28 1.52
CA ILE A 51 7.46 5.92 2.44
C ILE A 51 7.82 7.39 2.47
N GLU A 52 6.84 8.23 2.17
CA GLU A 52 6.90 9.65 2.40
C GLU A 52 6.10 9.97 3.67
N SER A 53 6.76 10.52 4.68
CA SER A 53 6.12 10.81 5.96
C SER A 53 5.78 12.29 6.06
N GLY A 54 4.49 12.58 6.14
CA GLY A 54 3.99 13.90 6.52
C GLY A 54 3.97 14.11 8.03
N VAL A 55 3.43 15.26 8.44
CA VAL A 55 3.31 15.61 9.87
C VAL A 55 2.44 14.60 10.62
N PHE A 56 1.28 14.22 10.05
CA PHE A 56 0.30 13.32 10.70
C PHE A 56 0.20 11.94 10.06
N PHE A 57 0.28 11.85 8.73
CA PHE A 57 0.09 10.61 7.97
C PHE A 57 1.26 10.36 7.03
N SER A 58 1.35 9.13 6.55
CA SER A 58 2.34 8.70 5.57
C SER A 58 1.68 8.23 4.29
N THR A 59 2.40 8.45 3.20
CA THR A 59 2.09 7.94 1.86
C THR A 59 3.06 6.82 1.55
N ILE A 60 2.52 5.71 1.04
CA ILE A 60 3.32 4.56 0.60
C ILE A 60 3.33 4.58 -0.93
N ARG A 61 4.52 4.51 -1.51
CA ARG A 61 4.73 4.49 -2.96
C ARG A 61 5.36 3.16 -3.33
N ILE A 62 4.68 2.43 -4.20
CA ILE A 62 5.10 1.14 -4.70
C ILE A 62 5.56 1.35 -6.13
N ILE A 63 6.76 0.86 -6.44
CA ILE A 63 7.41 1.02 -7.73
C ILE A 63 7.46 -0.36 -8.40
N PRO A 64 6.53 -0.67 -9.32
CA PRO A 64 6.59 -1.88 -10.13
C PRO A 64 7.58 -1.71 -11.28
N ARG A 65 8.22 -2.80 -11.72
CA ARG A 65 9.23 -2.77 -12.81
C ARG A 65 8.68 -2.32 -14.16
N MET A 66 7.42 -2.65 -14.48
CA MET A 66 6.85 -2.51 -15.82
C MET A 66 5.60 -1.62 -15.88
N ARG A 67 5.24 -0.94 -14.79
CA ARG A 67 4.00 -0.15 -14.70
C ARG A 67 4.25 1.16 -13.94
N PRO A 68 3.36 2.15 -14.10
CA PRO A 68 3.37 3.32 -13.23
C PRO A 68 3.32 2.91 -11.77
N GLU A 69 3.94 3.74 -10.94
CA GLU A 69 3.89 3.62 -9.49
C GLU A 69 2.46 3.63 -8.95
N ILE A 70 2.28 2.94 -7.83
CA ILE A 70 1.02 2.93 -7.09
C ILE A 70 1.23 3.74 -5.84
N ILE A 71 0.40 4.77 -5.66
CA ILE A 71 0.46 5.69 -4.51
C ILE A 71 -0.77 5.45 -3.66
N ILE A 72 -0.56 5.16 -2.38
CA ILE A 72 -1.62 4.93 -1.40
C ILE A 72 -1.37 5.82 -0.18
N ASN A 73 -2.40 6.57 0.25
CA ASN A 73 -2.24 7.69 1.18
C ASN A 73 -2.94 7.44 2.52
N ASN A 74 -2.71 8.36 3.47
CA ASN A 74 -3.44 8.45 4.74
C ASN A 74 -3.22 7.25 5.68
N PHE A 75 -2.07 6.59 5.60
CA PHE A 75 -1.69 5.56 6.57
C PHE A 75 -1.11 6.21 7.82
N THR A 76 -1.32 5.58 8.98
CA THR A 76 -0.53 5.97 10.16
C THR A 76 0.94 5.68 9.89
N LYS A 77 1.85 6.41 10.54
CA LYS A 77 3.30 6.20 10.37
C LYS A 77 3.72 4.75 10.71
N GLY A 78 3.08 4.17 11.73
CA GLY A 78 3.30 2.77 12.14
C GLY A 78 2.84 1.78 11.08
N ASP A 79 1.62 1.94 10.57
CA ASP A 79 1.09 1.05 9.53
C ASP A 79 1.88 1.15 8.23
N ALA A 80 2.25 2.37 7.82
CA ALA A 80 3.07 2.57 6.62
C ALA A 80 4.42 1.86 6.73
N LYS A 81 5.09 1.99 7.88
CA LYS A 81 6.35 1.29 8.15
C LYS A 81 6.19 -0.23 8.09
N LYS A 82 5.15 -0.77 8.75
CA LYS A 82 4.89 -2.21 8.78
C LYS A 82 4.55 -2.77 7.40
N VAL A 83 3.76 -2.05 6.60
CA VAL A 83 3.48 -2.42 5.20
C VAL A 83 4.78 -2.51 4.40
N LYS A 84 5.68 -1.52 4.52
CA LYS A 84 6.97 -1.55 3.82
C LYS A 84 7.83 -2.74 4.25
N GLU A 85 7.93 -2.99 5.55
CA GLU A 85 8.69 -4.11 6.10
C GLU A 85 8.18 -5.45 5.55
N LEU A 86 6.86 -5.67 5.57
CA LEU A 86 6.24 -6.89 5.04
C LEU A 86 6.46 -7.06 3.53
N ILE A 87 6.37 -5.99 2.74
CA ILE A 87 6.65 -6.09 1.30
C ILE A 87 8.11 -6.47 1.07
N LEU A 88 9.05 -5.83 1.79
CA LEU A 88 10.48 -6.11 1.63
C LEU A 88 10.83 -7.55 2.03
N GLU A 89 10.24 -8.06 3.12
CA GLU A 89 10.39 -9.45 3.55
C GLU A 89 9.96 -10.42 2.43
N LYS A 90 8.83 -10.16 1.76
CA LYS A 90 8.30 -11.02 0.69
C LYS A 90 9.01 -10.89 -0.65
N VAL A 91 9.67 -9.76 -0.91
CA VAL A 91 10.44 -9.52 -2.14
C VAL A 91 11.86 -10.08 -2.05
N GLN A 92 12.44 -10.10 -0.84
CA GLN A 92 13.81 -10.58 -0.60
C GLN A 92 13.86 -12.06 -0.17
N GLY A 93 12.73 -12.62 0.26
CA GLY A 93 12.59 -14.02 0.66
C GLY A 93 12.36 -14.99 -0.48
#